data_AF-A0A9P4P449-F1
#
_entry.id   AF-A0A9P4P449-F1
#
_cell.length_a   1.000
_cell.length_b   1.000
_cell.length_c   1.000
_cell.angle_alpha   90.00
_cell.angle_beta   90.00
_cell.angle_gamma   90.00
#
_symmetry.space_group_name_H-M   'P 1'
#
loop_
_entity.id
_entity.type
_entity.pdbx_description
1 polymer ?
#
loop_
_entity_poly.entity_id
_entity_poly.type
_entity_poly.pdbx_seq_one_letter_code
_entity_poly.pdbx_strand_id
1 'polypeptide(L)'
;MDDVLPSYGEATTRDHWSIISSFVRSQDLCAAALVSQEWNQLFMPHLWGNPASHFGKEFDAVYIALVRFKRTLPRARLTTRELTHTLHLPPAQAELYDGPHADWLQDMLEQLPRLQSLVVSQLPFFDHGALMHLDIPRTPTTSAMYQLRLLDASGCINTTPQGLAVALKHFPALIYLDISGTLQARSLQVLSNLWRNPALQILKARGLGLTDSDIQIIAQAVGTNLRSLDVRDNRLTDQCVRTLLARCIKSLADSPLPRHSRPTSPSNDWSAALQLRGGKLLDMYRTQGQDEYIKESLTTGFVRHLGLESASGSGITHVYISGNQITVEGVSGLLRSKRLHVLDAGTILGGPKAIPVKSARSDFYFPGAEKLTPILDSCAEELTYLRLNHSVITKNTPSKQLAEMEDVRFTNCQHITFQRCREIKASEHSLLPSMTPNLQTLVLTDVPQKSLTPTTAQHLIQFITDCSNESHWAVQQSKVGYALPPGRDRRSAERQYAQSLFPLQRIVLEMAPEKFEAINPSRWQTTTYSSVLDPDCETLWNAAKDDFSFFGAEECGQPDADPASFVSLATLTEKMTVVDEDHNRRGGEMYDVLAEVGRFRREKKAEYERAVKRDPGAFVEGYWKGEIVVIRPR
;
A
#
# COMPACT_ATOMS: atom_id res chain seq x y z
N MET A 1 26.26 0.58 27.48
CA MET A 1 25.79 0.51 28.88
C MET A 1 25.93 -0.92 29.28
N ASP A 2 26.63 -1.18 30.39
CA ASP A 2 26.79 -2.52 30.94
C ASP A 2 25.40 -3.05 31.31
N ASP A 3 24.95 -4.07 30.58
CA ASP A 3 23.75 -4.84 30.94
C ASP A 3 24.06 -5.60 32.22
N VAL A 4 23.76 -4.99 33.36
CA VAL A 4 23.73 -5.68 34.65
C VAL A 4 22.70 -6.80 34.51
N LEU A 5 23.18 -8.03 34.43
CA LEU A 5 22.32 -9.21 34.41
C LEU A 5 21.44 -9.20 35.67
N PRO A 6 20.14 -9.49 35.56
CA PRO A 6 19.24 -9.50 36.70
C PRO A 6 19.75 -10.49 37.76
N SER A 7 19.56 -10.14 39.03
CA SER A 7 19.88 -11.03 40.14
C SER A 7 19.10 -12.34 40.01
N TYR A 8 19.60 -13.44 40.61
CA TYR A 8 18.91 -14.73 40.61
C TYR A 8 17.46 -14.62 41.16
N GLY A 9 17.23 -13.71 42.12
CA GLY A 9 15.91 -13.34 42.61
C GLY A 9 15.03 -12.72 41.52
N GLU A 10 15.49 -11.67 40.85
CA GLU A 10 14.75 -11.02 39.76
C GLU A 10 14.51 -11.94 38.55
N ALA A 11 15.41 -12.90 38.30
CA ALA A 11 15.25 -13.91 37.26
C ALA A 11 14.20 -14.99 37.61
N THR A 12 13.99 -15.28 38.91
CA THR A 12 13.03 -16.28 39.40
C THR A 12 11.67 -15.68 39.76
N THR A 13 11.60 -14.38 40.07
CA THR A 13 10.35 -13.64 40.34
C THR A 13 9.76 -12.97 39.10
N ARG A 14 9.85 -13.61 37.92
CA ARG A 14 9.15 -13.10 36.75
C ARG A 14 7.65 -13.08 37.03
N ASP A 15 6.99 -11.96 36.74
CA ASP A 15 5.54 -11.87 36.79
C ASP A 15 4.93 -12.67 35.64
N HIS A 16 4.81 -13.98 35.85
CA HIS A 16 4.26 -14.92 34.88
C HIS A 16 2.84 -14.52 34.46
N TRP A 17 2.08 -13.85 35.33
CA TRP A 17 0.69 -13.46 35.06
C TRP A 17 0.60 -12.41 33.96
N SER A 18 1.54 -11.46 33.90
CA SER A 18 1.61 -10.47 32.81
C SER A 18 1.78 -11.11 31.41
N ILE A 19 2.42 -12.27 31.36
CA ILE A 19 2.58 -13.04 30.12
C ILE A 19 1.31 -13.84 29.86
N ILE A 20 0.86 -14.62 30.86
CA ILE A 20 -0.31 -15.50 30.76
C ILE A 20 -1.57 -14.71 30.39
N SER A 21 -1.74 -13.49 30.90
CA SER A 21 -2.93 -12.67 30.68
C SER A 21 -3.22 -12.43 29.20
N SER A 22 -2.16 -12.30 28.39
CA SER A 22 -2.28 -12.07 26.94
C SER A 22 -2.78 -13.30 26.16
N PHE A 23 -2.72 -14.50 26.76
CA PHE A 23 -3.12 -15.77 26.12
C PHE A 23 -4.49 -16.28 26.58
N VAL A 24 -5.13 -15.65 27.56
CA VAL A 24 -6.45 -16.07 28.04
C VAL A 24 -7.51 -15.72 27.00
N ARG A 25 -8.37 -16.69 26.68
CA ARG A 25 -9.44 -16.54 25.70
C ARG A 25 -10.51 -15.58 26.22
N SER A 26 -11.14 -14.82 25.31
CA SER A 26 -12.22 -13.88 25.62
C SER A 26 -13.33 -14.45 26.52
N GLN A 27 -13.73 -15.71 26.27
CA GLN A 27 -14.77 -16.40 27.05
C GLN A 27 -14.40 -16.61 28.53
N ASP A 28 -13.11 -16.71 28.84
CA ASP A 28 -12.60 -17.04 30.18
C ASP A 28 -12.17 -15.77 30.95
N LEU A 29 -12.01 -14.63 30.28
CA LEU A 29 -11.56 -13.36 30.88
C LEU A 29 -12.49 -12.88 32.01
N CYS A 30 -13.82 -13.02 31.82
CA CYS A 30 -14.79 -12.64 32.85
C CYS A 30 -14.64 -13.51 34.10
N ALA A 31 -14.48 -14.83 33.95
CA ALA A 31 -14.29 -15.73 35.07
C ALA A 31 -12.94 -15.44 35.77
N ALA A 32 -11.87 -15.25 35.00
CA ALA A 32 -10.55 -14.91 35.51
C ALA A 32 -10.57 -13.60 36.32
N ALA A 33 -11.23 -12.55 35.82
CA ALA A 33 -11.33 -11.26 36.51
C ALA A 33 -12.10 -11.32 37.85
N LEU A 34 -12.84 -12.40 38.13
CA LEU A 34 -13.62 -12.57 39.36
C LEU A 34 -12.94 -13.46 40.41
N VAL A 35 -11.76 -14.02 40.13
CA VAL A 35 -11.05 -14.95 41.02
C VAL A 35 -10.53 -14.26 42.28
N SER A 36 -9.84 -13.12 42.12
CA SER A 36 -9.24 -12.36 43.22
C SER A 36 -9.09 -10.88 42.84
N GLN A 37 -8.73 -10.01 43.80
CA GLN A 37 -8.45 -8.60 43.51
C GLN A 37 -7.24 -8.43 42.58
N GLU A 38 -6.21 -9.27 42.74
CA GLU A 38 -5.01 -9.25 41.90
C GLU A 38 -5.34 -9.67 40.47
N TRP A 39 -6.09 -10.75 40.31
CA TRP A 39 -6.56 -11.21 38.99
C TRP A 39 -7.50 -10.18 38.36
N ASN A 40 -8.36 -9.54 39.14
CA ASN A 40 -9.19 -8.46 38.65
C ASN A 40 -8.33 -7.34 38.05
N GLN A 41 -7.30 -6.87 38.73
CA GLN A 41 -6.41 -5.82 38.22
C GLN A 41 -5.66 -6.23 36.94
N LEU A 42 -5.31 -7.51 36.82
CA LEU A 42 -4.55 -8.05 35.69
C LEU A 42 -5.42 -8.32 34.44
N PHE A 43 -6.62 -8.87 34.62
CA PHE A 43 -7.50 -9.29 33.52
C PHE A 43 -8.51 -8.23 33.10
N MET A 44 -8.91 -7.31 33.99
CA MET A 44 -9.85 -6.24 33.65
C MET A 44 -9.38 -5.34 32.49
N PRO A 45 -8.09 -4.98 32.35
CA PRO A 45 -7.61 -4.25 31.18
C PRO A 45 -7.80 -5.01 29.86
N HIS A 46 -7.69 -6.34 29.86
CA HIS A 46 -7.92 -7.18 28.68
C HIS A 46 -9.41 -7.26 28.32
N LEU A 47 -10.29 -7.19 29.31
CA LEU A 47 -11.74 -7.18 29.13
C LEU A 47 -12.28 -5.80 28.70
N TRP A 48 -11.82 -4.73 29.35
CA TRP A 48 -12.33 -3.36 29.17
C TRP A 48 -11.48 -2.48 28.27
N GLY A 49 -10.27 -2.89 27.89
CA GLY A 49 -9.38 -2.12 27.01
C GLY A 49 -9.98 -1.92 25.61
N ASN A 50 -10.45 -3.02 25.03
CA ASN A 50 -11.26 -3.05 23.81
C ASN A 50 -12.50 -3.95 24.01
N PRO A 51 -13.56 -3.44 24.66
CA PRO A 51 -14.71 -4.27 25.05
C PRO A 51 -15.45 -4.83 23.83
N ALA A 52 -15.41 -4.12 22.70
CA ALA A 52 -16.04 -4.54 21.46
C ALA A 52 -15.36 -5.76 20.80
N SER A 53 -14.11 -6.08 21.17
CA SER A 53 -13.46 -7.32 20.72
C SER A 53 -14.15 -8.60 21.23
N HIS A 54 -14.96 -8.46 22.27
CA HIS A 54 -15.75 -9.53 22.87
C HIS A 54 -17.21 -9.52 22.39
N PHE A 55 -17.59 -8.61 21.49
CA PHE A 55 -18.91 -8.63 20.89
C PHE A 55 -19.01 -9.83 19.96
N GLY A 56 -20.19 -10.44 19.88
CA GLY A 56 -20.43 -11.52 18.94
C GLY A 56 -20.09 -11.07 17.51
N LYS A 57 -19.45 -11.94 16.74
CA LYS A 57 -19.05 -11.66 15.35
C LYS A 57 -20.21 -11.85 14.35
N GLU A 58 -21.35 -12.33 14.84
CA GLU A 58 -22.58 -12.45 14.05
C GLU A 58 -23.16 -11.06 13.77
N PHE A 59 -23.75 -10.88 12.60
CA PHE A 59 -24.11 -9.56 12.05
C PHE A 59 -25.10 -8.76 12.91
N ASP A 60 -26.00 -9.46 13.60
CA ASP A 60 -26.99 -8.92 14.53
C ASP A 60 -26.45 -8.72 15.96
N ALA A 61 -25.40 -9.47 16.32
CA ALA A 61 -24.82 -9.44 17.65
C ALA A 61 -24.14 -8.11 17.97
N VAL A 62 -23.57 -7.40 16.97
CA VAL A 62 -22.86 -6.13 17.18
C VAL A 62 -23.79 -5.04 17.71
N TYR A 63 -24.98 -4.91 17.10
CA TYR A 63 -26.00 -3.96 17.53
C TYR A 63 -26.48 -4.26 18.95
N ILE A 64 -26.87 -5.50 19.21
CA ILE A 64 -27.38 -5.93 20.52
C ILE A 64 -26.29 -5.75 21.59
N ALA A 65 -25.05 -6.11 21.28
CA ALA A 65 -23.93 -5.95 22.19
C ALA A 65 -23.64 -4.47 22.49
N LEU A 66 -23.69 -3.58 21.49
CA LEU A 66 -23.52 -2.15 21.69
C LEU A 66 -24.62 -1.56 22.58
N VAL A 67 -25.90 -1.89 22.33
CA VAL A 67 -27.02 -1.42 23.15
C VAL A 67 -26.91 -1.94 24.59
N ARG A 68 -26.54 -3.21 24.77
CA ARG A 68 -26.30 -3.79 26.10
C ARG A 68 -25.12 -3.09 26.79
N PHE A 69 -24.01 -2.91 26.10
CA PHE A 69 -22.82 -2.24 26.62
C PHE A 69 -23.15 -0.81 27.06
N LYS A 70 -23.85 -0.04 26.21
CA LYS A 70 -24.34 1.31 26.55
C LYS A 70 -25.14 1.32 27.85
N ARG A 71 -26.05 0.35 28.05
CA ARG A 71 -26.84 0.22 29.29
C ARG A 71 -26.00 -0.14 30.52
N THR A 72 -24.82 -0.75 30.34
CA THR A 72 -23.92 -1.09 31.45
C THR A 72 -23.04 0.07 31.91
N LEU A 73 -22.71 1.02 31.02
CA LEU A 73 -21.77 2.10 31.33
C LEU A 73 -22.16 2.95 32.55
N PRO A 74 -23.42 3.36 32.75
CA PRO A 74 -23.80 4.14 33.95
C PRO A 74 -23.59 3.37 35.26
N ARG A 75 -23.61 2.03 35.21
CA ARG A 75 -23.42 1.14 36.38
C ARG A 75 -21.95 0.77 36.60
N ALA A 76 -21.11 0.96 35.60
CA ALA A 76 -19.69 0.63 35.67
C ALA A 76 -18.91 1.72 36.45
N ARG A 77 -17.98 1.29 37.29
CA ARG A 77 -17.09 2.19 38.04
C ARG A 77 -16.28 3.05 37.08
N LEU A 78 -15.98 4.29 37.47
CA LEU A 78 -15.15 5.19 36.67
C LEU A 78 -13.79 4.56 36.36
N THR A 79 -13.14 3.96 37.36
CA THR A 79 -11.85 3.26 37.20
C THR A 79 -11.88 2.15 36.16
N THR A 80 -13.03 1.50 35.96
CA THR A 80 -13.24 0.46 34.94
C THR A 80 -13.42 1.09 33.56
N ARG A 81 -14.21 2.16 33.47
CA ARG A 81 -14.44 2.89 32.21
C ARG A 81 -13.17 3.59 31.70
N GLU A 82 -12.31 4.02 32.61
CA GLU A 82 -10.99 4.58 32.30
C GLU A 82 -10.02 3.57 31.69
N LEU A 83 -10.29 2.26 31.76
CA LEU A 83 -9.45 1.24 31.11
C LEU A 83 -9.69 1.18 29.60
N THR A 84 -10.84 1.66 29.12
CA THR A 84 -11.19 1.59 27.69
C THR A 84 -10.40 2.58 26.87
N HIS A 85 -9.42 2.07 26.12
CA HIS A 85 -8.63 2.83 25.17
C HIS A 85 -9.21 2.76 23.75
N THR A 86 -9.87 1.65 23.40
CA THR A 86 -10.32 1.40 22.03
C THR A 86 -11.75 0.89 22.00
N LEU A 87 -12.52 1.37 21.02
CA LEU A 87 -13.81 0.81 20.66
C LEU A 87 -13.74 0.38 19.20
N HIS A 88 -13.48 -0.90 18.97
CA HIS A 88 -13.44 -1.47 17.63
C HIS A 88 -14.73 -2.26 17.36
N LEU A 89 -15.68 -1.59 16.71
CA LEU A 89 -16.93 -2.20 16.28
C LEU A 89 -16.72 -2.89 14.93
N PRO A 90 -16.95 -4.21 14.82
CA PRO A 90 -16.79 -4.91 13.55
C PRO A 90 -17.87 -4.45 12.54
N PRO A 91 -17.64 -4.62 11.23
CA PRO A 91 -18.62 -4.34 10.19
C PRO A 91 -19.96 -5.03 10.46
N ALA A 92 -21.06 -4.36 10.13
CA ALA A 92 -22.42 -4.89 10.30
C ALA A 92 -23.28 -4.61 9.06
N GLN A 93 -24.32 -5.40 8.83
CA GLN A 93 -25.27 -5.17 7.72
C GLN A 93 -26.40 -4.23 8.15
N ALA A 94 -26.80 -3.33 7.26
CA ALA A 94 -27.80 -2.30 7.51
C ALA A 94 -29.24 -2.86 7.61
N GLU A 95 -29.49 -4.07 7.11
CA GLU A 95 -30.84 -4.54 6.74
C GLU A 95 -31.68 -5.11 7.91
N LEU A 96 -31.07 -5.37 9.07
CA LEU A 96 -31.72 -6.13 10.15
C LEU A 96 -32.32 -5.28 11.29
N TYR A 97 -31.91 -4.01 11.46
CA TYR A 97 -32.32 -3.18 12.61
C TYR A 97 -32.39 -1.68 12.26
N ASP A 98 -33.31 -0.93 12.88
CA ASP A 98 -33.41 0.55 12.83
C ASP A 98 -32.21 1.28 13.50
N GLY A 99 -31.12 0.57 13.77
CA GLY A 99 -29.93 1.11 14.42
C GLY A 99 -30.12 1.47 15.91
N PRO A 100 -29.02 1.82 16.61
CA PRO A 100 -29.06 2.40 17.94
C PRO A 100 -29.60 3.83 17.89
N HIS A 101 -30.11 4.31 19.01
CA HIS A 101 -30.49 5.72 19.15
C HIS A 101 -29.33 6.65 18.76
N ALA A 102 -29.65 7.79 18.15
CA ALA A 102 -28.67 8.76 17.64
C ALA A 102 -27.72 9.31 18.71
N ASP A 103 -28.05 9.20 19.99
CA ASP A 103 -27.20 9.62 21.11
C ASP A 103 -26.04 8.64 21.40
N TRP A 104 -26.01 7.45 20.79
CA TRP A 104 -25.09 6.38 21.17
C TRP A 104 -23.63 6.80 21.15
N LEU A 105 -23.21 7.54 20.12
CA LEU A 105 -21.81 7.91 19.92
C LEU A 105 -21.40 8.95 20.96
N GLN A 106 -22.23 9.97 21.18
CA GLN A 106 -22.03 10.95 22.25
C GLN A 106 -21.95 10.26 23.62
N ASP A 107 -22.89 9.35 23.91
CA ASP A 107 -22.89 8.59 25.17
C ASP A 107 -21.61 7.76 25.36
N MET A 108 -21.12 7.09 24.31
CA MET A 108 -19.85 6.34 24.40
C MET A 108 -18.69 7.28 24.71
N LEU A 109 -18.57 8.39 23.98
CA LEU A 109 -17.46 9.32 24.11
C LEU A 109 -17.45 10.04 25.47
N GLU A 110 -18.62 10.33 26.04
CA GLU A 110 -18.73 10.94 27.38
C GLU A 110 -18.49 9.94 28.51
N GLN A 111 -19.01 8.72 28.37
CA GLN A 111 -18.91 7.71 29.42
C GLN A 111 -17.56 6.98 29.43
N LEU A 112 -16.77 7.07 28.35
CA LEU A 112 -15.43 6.48 28.21
C LEU A 112 -14.36 7.59 28.14
N PRO A 113 -13.95 8.16 29.28
CA PRO A 113 -13.18 9.41 29.33
C PRO A 113 -11.75 9.30 28.75
N ARG A 114 -11.22 8.08 28.60
CA ARG A 114 -9.88 7.82 28.05
C ARG A 114 -9.90 7.14 26.69
N LEU A 115 -11.06 7.11 26.02
CA LEU A 115 -11.16 6.53 24.69
C LEU A 115 -10.25 7.29 23.70
N GLN A 116 -9.23 6.61 23.18
CA GLN A 116 -8.26 7.19 22.24
C GLN A 116 -8.47 6.69 20.80
N SER A 117 -9.19 5.58 20.58
CA SER A 117 -9.38 4.99 19.26
C SER A 117 -10.80 4.51 19.03
N LEU A 118 -11.36 4.89 17.89
CA LEU A 118 -12.67 4.48 17.42
C LEU A 118 -12.53 3.87 16.03
N VAL A 119 -12.86 2.59 15.91
CA VAL A 119 -12.86 1.85 14.64
C VAL A 119 -14.29 1.43 14.35
N VAL A 120 -14.86 2.02 13.30
CA VAL A 120 -16.27 1.91 12.90
C VAL A 120 -16.36 1.66 11.39
N SER A 121 -15.37 0.96 10.83
CA SER A 121 -15.31 0.66 9.41
C SER A 121 -16.54 -0.13 8.96
N GLN A 122 -17.21 0.31 7.89
CA GLN A 122 -18.41 -0.32 7.33
C GLN A 122 -19.54 -0.50 8.37
N LEU A 123 -19.67 0.47 9.29
CA LEU A 123 -20.69 0.43 10.32
C LEU A 123 -21.93 1.25 9.91
N PRO A 124 -23.10 0.63 9.74
CA PRO A 124 -24.28 1.29 9.16
C PRO A 124 -24.89 2.34 10.08
N PHE A 125 -24.72 2.20 11.40
CA PHE A 125 -25.21 3.15 12.39
C PHE A 125 -24.15 4.18 12.83
N PHE A 126 -23.00 4.22 12.17
CA PHE A 126 -22.17 5.42 12.13
C PHE A 126 -22.74 6.33 11.04
N ASP A 127 -23.88 6.95 11.36
CA ASP A 127 -24.77 7.62 10.41
C ASP A 127 -24.86 9.14 10.67
N HIS A 128 -25.68 9.82 9.88
CA HIS A 128 -25.98 11.24 10.09
C HIS A 128 -26.44 11.55 11.51
N GLY A 129 -27.37 10.76 12.05
CA GLY A 129 -27.96 11.00 13.37
C GLY A 129 -26.91 10.98 14.47
N ALA A 130 -26.09 9.91 14.51
CA ALA A 130 -25.03 9.73 15.48
C ALA A 130 -23.99 10.87 15.46
N LEU A 131 -23.64 11.33 14.26
CA LEU A 131 -22.64 12.37 14.08
C LEU A 131 -23.16 13.77 14.44
N MET A 132 -24.40 14.08 14.05
CA MET A 132 -25.03 15.37 14.39
C MET A 132 -25.29 15.50 15.89
N HIS A 133 -25.56 14.39 16.57
CA HIS A 133 -25.82 14.40 18.01
C HIS A 133 -24.61 14.87 18.83
N LEU A 134 -23.40 14.82 18.27
CA LEU A 134 -22.18 15.32 18.93
C LEU A 134 -22.22 16.83 19.21
N ASP A 135 -22.92 17.60 18.36
CA ASP A 135 -23.02 19.06 18.52
C ASP A 135 -24.16 19.46 19.47
N ILE A 136 -24.99 18.52 19.93
CA ILE A 136 -26.07 18.78 20.88
C ILE A 136 -25.45 18.88 22.29
N PRO A 137 -25.40 20.07 22.90
CA PRO A 137 -24.78 20.22 24.21
C PRO A 137 -25.71 19.67 25.30
N ARG A 138 -25.20 18.74 26.13
CA ARG A 138 -25.91 18.27 27.33
C ARG A 138 -25.86 19.26 28.48
N THR A 139 -24.84 20.13 28.48
CA THR A 139 -24.68 21.21 29.46
C THR A 139 -24.48 22.54 28.73
N PRO A 140 -25.11 23.64 29.18
CA PRO A 140 -25.16 24.91 28.45
C PRO A 140 -23.82 25.66 28.32
N THR A 141 -22.73 25.19 28.94
CA THR A 141 -21.52 26.00 29.15
C THR A 141 -20.32 25.66 28.26
N THR A 142 -20.26 24.49 27.58
CA THR A 142 -19.12 24.12 26.72
C THR A 142 -19.50 23.08 25.66
N SER A 143 -19.01 23.25 24.42
CA SER A 143 -19.02 22.19 23.41
C SER A 143 -18.00 21.12 23.81
N ALA A 144 -18.44 19.86 23.90
CA ALA A 144 -17.60 18.75 24.35
C ALA A 144 -16.48 18.47 23.33
N MET A 145 -15.24 18.35 23.78
CA MET A 145 -14.09 17.95 22.96
C MET A 145 -13.60 16.60 23.46
N TYR A 146 -13.40 15.66 22.54
CA TYR A 146 -12.99 14.29 22.87
C TYR A 146 -11.53 14.06 22.47
N GLN A 147 -10.78 13.36 23.33
CA GLN A 147 -9.35 13.06 23.11
C GLN A 147 -9.14 11.86 22.18
N LEU A 148 -9.94 11.79 21.12
CA LEU A 148 -9.83 10.76 20.11
C LEU A 148 -8.59 11.01 19.24
N ARG A 149 -7.70 10.02 19.15
CA ARG A 149 -6.44 10.08 18.39
C ARG A 149 -6.47 9.26 17.11
N LEU A 150 -7.34 8.25 17.04
CA LEU A 150 -7.57 7.43 15.85
C LEU A 150 -9.06 7.34 15.56
N LEU A 151 -9.43 7.65 14.33
CA LEU A 151 -10.76 7.41 13.77
C LEU A 151 -10.60 6.62 12.46
N ASP A 152 -11.12 5.40 12.44
CA ASP A 152 -11.30 4.62 11.22
C ASP A 152 -12.79 4.54 10.91
N ALA A 153 -13.21 5.37 9.96
CA ALA A 153 -14.56 5.48 9.42
C ALA A 153 -14.57 5.11 7.93
N SER A 154 -13.79 4.10 7.55
CA SER A 154 -13.71 3.61 6.18
C SER A 154 -15.01 2.87 5.77
N GLY A 155 -15.49 3.12 4.56
CA GLY A 155 -16.67 2.46 3.98
C GLY A 155 -18.00 2.74 4.69
N CYS A 156 -18.13 3.85 5.41
CA CYS A 156 -19.37 4.19 6.14
C CYS A 156 -20.40 4.88 5.23
N ILE A 157 -21.32 4.08 4.67
CA ILE A 157 -22.28 4.52 3.64
C ILE A 157 -23.36 5.50 4.12
N ASN A 158 -23.76 5.44 5.40
CA ASN A 158 -24.87 6.23 5.96
C ASN A 158 -24.42 7.56 6.57
N THR A 159 -23.14 7.90 6.43
CA THR A 159 -22.61 9.19 6.85
C THR A 159 -23.11 10.30 5.92
N THR A 160 -23.10 11.55 6.38
CA THR A 160 -23.33 12.71 5.51
C THR A 160 -22.19 13.71 5.65
N PRO A 161 -21.96 14.58 4.65
CA PRO A 161 -20.93 15.61 4.72
C PRO A 161 -21.02 16.47 5.99
N GLN A 162 -22.24 16.86 6.35
CA GLN A 162 -22.49 17.69 7.53
C GLN A 162 -22.16 16.94 8.82
N GLY A 163 -22.58 15.67 8.93
CA GLY A 163 -22.28 14.84 10.10
C GLY A 163 -20.76 14.66 10.30
N LEU A 164 -20.03 14.30 9.24
CA LEU A 164 -18.58 14.13 9.31
C LEU A 164 -17.87 15.45 9.66
N ALA A 165 -18.30 16.55 9.06
CA ALA A 165 -17.78 17.89 9.36
C ALA A 165 -17.98 18.27 10.84
N VAL A 166 -19.16 17.95 11.41
CA VAL A 166 -19.44 18.14 12.84
C VAL A 166 -18.51 17.27 13.67
N ALA A 167 -18.42 15.97 13.38
CA ALA A 167 -17.59 15.05 14.17
C ALA A 167 -16.11 15.48 14.22
N LEU A 168 -15.52 15.90 13.10
CA LEU A 168 -14.13 16.36 13.05
C LEU A 168 -13.85 17.57 13.95
N LYS A 169 -14.83 18.47 14.15
CA LYS A 169 -14.72 19.60 15.08
C LYS A 169 -14.53 19.15 16.54
N HIS A 170 -15.09 18.01 16.91
CA HIS A 170 -15.03 17.47 18.28
C HIS A 170 -13.79 16.61 18.56
N PHE A 171 -12.94 16.36 17.56
CA PHE A 171 -11.75 15.48 17.67
C PHE A 171 -10.42 16.22 17.43
N PRO A 172 -10.07 17.26 18.22
CA PRO A 172 -8.87 18.07 17.97
C PRO A 172 -7.55 17.30 18.11
N ALA A 173 -7.54 16.20 18.85
CA ALA A 173 -6.36 15.36 19.12
C ALA A 173 -6.10 14.27 18.05
N LEU A 174 -6.86 14.27 16.95
CA LEU A 174 -6.80 13.23 15.94
C LEU A 174 -5.44 13.20 15.22
N ILE A 175 -4.78 12.04 15.23
CA ILE A 175 -3.48 11.78 14.58
C ILE A 175 -3.67 10.94 13.30
N TYR A 176 -4.59 9.97 13.36
CA TYR A 176 -4.88 9.02 12.29
C TYR A 176 -6.36 9.13 11.91
N LEU A 177 -6.62 9.44 10.64
CA LEU A 177 -7.96 9.48 10.05
C LEU A 177 -8.01 8.59 8.82
N ASP A 178 -8.90 7.60 8.84
CA ASP A 178 -9.26 6.80 7.67
C ASP A 178 -10.71 7.04 7.29
N ILE A 179 -10.92 7.60 6.11
CA ILE A 179 -12.22 7.87 5.48
C ILE A 179 -12.31 7.16 4.12
N SER A 180 -11.46 6.18 3.87
CA SER A 180 -11.39 5.48 2.59
C SER A 180 -12.72 4.82 2.23
N GLY A 181 -13.17 4.96 0.98
CA GLY A 181 -14.45 4.42 0.51
C GLY A 181 -15.70 5.11 1.08
N THR A 182 -15.56 6.10 1.98
CA THR A 182 -16.68 6.88 2.51
C THR A 182 -16.95 8.07 1.60
N LEU A 183 -17.69 7.84 0.51
CA LEU A 183 -17.88 8.81 -0.60
C LEU A 183 -18.31 10.21 -0.15
N GLN A 184 -19.08 10.31 0.92
CA GLN A 184 -19.59 11.57 1.48
C GLN A 184 -18.47 12.46 2.07
N ALA A 185 -17.31 11.88 2.39
CA ALA A 185 -16.15 12.61 2.89
C ALA A 185 -15.47 13.49 1.84
N ARG A 186 -15.75 13.30 0.55
CA ARG A 186 -15.23 14.16 -0.54
C ARG A 186 -15.73 15.60 -0.47
N SER A 187 -16.85 15.87 0.21
CA SER A 187 -17.44 17.20 0.25
C SER A 187 -16.46 18.26 0.77
N LEU A 188 -16.51 19.46 0.16
CA LEU A 188 -15.75 20.64 0.58
C LEU A 188 -15.89 20.93 2.09
N GLN A 189 -17.07 20.70 2.67
CA GLN A 189 -17.33 20.93 4.09
C GLN A 189 -16.48 20.02 4.99
N VAL A 190 -16.26 18.77 4.59
CA VAL A 190 -15.45 17.81 5.34
C VAL A 190 -13.97 18.11 5.14
N LEU A 191 -13.55 18.24 3.88
CA LEU A 191 -12.14 18.43 3.53
C LEU A 191 -11.57 19.75 4.09
N SER A 192 -12.35 20.83 4.06
CA SER A 192 -11.93 22.09 4.66
C SER A 192 -11.78 21.95 6.17
N ASN A 193 -12.70 21.27 6.86
CA ASN A 193 -12.66 21.12 8.32
C ASN A 193 -11.50 20.29 8.88
N LEU A 194 -10.69 19.65 8.04
CA LEU A 194 -9.44 18.99 8.47
C LEU A 194 -8.48 19.95 9.21
N TRP A 195 -8.58 21.26 8.98
CA TRP A 195 -7.78 22.26 9.73
C TRP A 195 -8.06 22.24 11.24
N ARG A 196 -9.23 21.72 11.66
CA ARG A 196 -9.62 21.59 13.08
C ARG A 196 -8.87 20.46 13.80
N ASN A 197 -8.14 19.63 13.06
CA ASN A 197 -7.37 18.51 13.58
C ASN A 197 -5.86 18.81 13.41
N PRO A 198 -5.28 19.76 14.17
CA PRO A 198 -3.89 20.19 13.97
C PRO A 198 -2.86 19.09 14.25
N ALA A 199 -3.24 18.04 14.98
CA ALA A 199 -2.41 16.87 15.27
C ALA A 199 -2.44 15.81 14.15
N LEU A 200 -3.22 16.01 13.08
CA LEU A 200 -3.41 15.02 12.03
C LEU A 200 -2.12 14.80 11.24
N GLN A 201 -1.67 13.55 11.18
CA GLN A 201 -0.44 13.16 10.49
C GLN A 201 -0.64 12.06 9.45
N ILE A 202 -1.66 11.23 9.62
CA ILE A 202 -1.99 10.15 8.70
C ILE A 202 -3.40 10.37 8.20
N LEU A 203 -3.53 10.56 6.88
CA LEU A 203 -4.80 10.69 6.21
C LEU A 203 -4.94 9.61 5.13
N LYS A 204 -5.94 8.75 5.29
CA LYS A 204 -6.34 7.77 4.27
C LYS A 204 -7.68 8.15 3.66
N ALA A 205 -7.64 8.43 2.36
CA ALA A 205 -8.73 8.97 1.55
C ALA A 205 -8.80 8.25 0.20
N ARG A 206 -8.57 6.93 0.23
CA ARG A 206 -8.60 6.06 -0.95
C ARG A 206 -10.03 5.90 -1.48
N GLY A 207 -10.20 5.87 -2.81
CA GLY A 207 -11.47 5.49 -3.43
C GLY A 207 -12.62 6.47 -3.24
N LEU A 208 -12.33 7.76 -3.04
CA LEU A 208 -13.35 8.81 -2.83
C LEU A 208 -13.76 9.54 -4.13
N GLY A 209 -13.03 9.32 -5.22
CA GLY A 209 -13.18 10.06 -6.46
C GLY A 209 -12.68 11.51 -6.37
N LEU A 210 -11.68 11.79 -5.52
CA LEU A 210 -11.05 13.10 -5.34
C LEU A 210 -10.51 13.65 -6.67
N THR A 211 -10.66 14.94 -6.88
CA THR A 211 -10.06 15.71 -7.99
C THR A 211 -8.91 16.59 -7.49
N ASP A 212 -8.14 17.19 -8.40
CA ASP A 212 -7.01 18.06 -8.03
C ASP A 212 -7.44 19.28 -7.18
N SER A 213 -8.65 19.79 -7.42
CA SER A 213 -9.28 20.84 -6.59
C SER A 213 -9.48 20.40 -5.14
N ASP A 214 -9.86 19.13 -4.94
CA ASP A 214 -10.12 18.57 -3.62
C ASP A 214 -8.80 18.42 -2.85
N ILE A 215 -7.72 17.99 -3.53
CA ILE A 215 -6.37 17.97 -2.97
C ILE A 215 -5.87 19.38 -2.62
N GLN A 216 -6.20 20.40 -3.41
CA GLN A 216 -5.85 21.78 -3.08
C GLN A 216 -6.48 22.23 -1.77
N ILE A 217 -7.74 21.87 -1.52
CA ILE A 217 -8.43 22.15 -0.25
C ILE A 217 -7.76 21.40 0.90
N ILE A 218 -7.50 20.10 0.73
CA ILE A 218 -6.83 19.27 1.74
C ILE A 218 -5.46 19.87 2.07
N ALA A 219 -4.65 20.17 1.06
CA ALA A 219 -3.32 20.76 1.19
C ALA A 219 -3.34 22.14 1.88
N GLN A 220 -4.40 22.93 1.68
CA GLN A 220 -4.59 24.19 2.39
C GLN A 220 -4.97 23.98 3.86
N ALA A 221 -5.79 22.97 4.16
CA ALA A 221 -6.27 22.68 5.51
C ALA A 221 -5.19 22.07 6.40
N VAL A 222 -4.39 21.13 5.88
CA VAL A 222 -3.42 20.35 6.67
C VAL A 222 -1.97 20.83 6.53
N GLY A 223 -1.60 21.39 5.37
CA GLY A 223 -0.24 21.83 5.07
C GLY A 223 0.83 20.75 5.33
N THR A 224 1.90 21.15 6.02
CA THR A 224 3.05 20.27 6.31
C THR A 224 2.88 19.40 7.57
N ASN A 225 1.69 19.38 8.18
CA ASN A 225 1.42 18.54 9.34
C ASN A 225 1.28 17.06 8.97
N LEU A 226 0.82 16.77 7.75
CA LEU A 226 0.72 15.40 7.26
C LEU A 226 2.10 14.79 7.02
N ARG A 227 2.25 13.54 7.46
CA ARG A 227 3.41 12.68 7.24
C ARG A 227 3.11 11.57 6.23
N SER A 228 1.91 10.98 6.31
CA SER A 228 1.43 9.92 5.42
C SER A 228 0.11 10.32 4.75
N LEU A 229 0.05 10.15 3.43
CA LEU A 229 -1.13 10.45 2.63
C LEU A 229 -1.41 9.27 1.69
N ASP A 230 -2.58 8.64 1.86
CA ASP A 230 -3.11 7.63 0.95
C ASP A 230 -4.32 8.18 0.19
N VAL A 231 -4.12 8.43 -1.10
CA VAL A 231 -5.12 8.96 -2.04
C VAL A 231 -5.23 8.06 -3.27
N ARG A 232 -4.99 6.75 -3.09
CA ARG A 232 -5.12 5.76 -4.17
C ARG A 232 -6.53 5.71 -4.74
N ASP A 233 -6.65 5.24 -5.97
CA ASP A 233 -7.92 4.99 -6.66
C ASP A 233 -8.87 6.22 -6.67
N ASN A 234 -8.32 7.39 -7.03
CA ASN A 234 -9.07 8.63 -7.19
C ASN A 234 -8.97 9.14 -8.64
N ARG A 235 -9.34 10.40 -8.90
CA ARG A 235 -9.30 11.03 -10.24
C ARG A 235 -8.24 12.13 -10.32
N LEU A 236 -7.09 11.89 -9.71
CA LEU A 236 -6.01 12.88 -9.59
C LEU A 236 -5.11 12.91 -10.82
N THR A 237 -4.53 14.07 -11.11
CA THR A 237 -3.55 14.29 -12.19
C THR A 237 -2.25 14.89 -11.63
N ASP A 238 -1.27 15.16 -12.49
CA ASP A 238 -0.01 15.83 -12.07
C ASP A 238 -0.23 17.20 -11.40
N GLN A 239 -1.40 17.82 -11.57
CA GLN A 239 -1.75 19.05 -10.86
C GLN A 239 -1.83 18.84 -9.34
N CYS A 240 -2.34 17.69 -8.86
CA CYS A 240 -2.31 17.39 -7.43
C CYS A 240 -0.87 17.29 -6.92
N VAL A 241 0.03 16.67 -7.69
CA VAL A 241 1.44 16.50 -7.32
C VAL A 241 2.10 17.86 -7.13
N ARG A 242 1.91 18.78 -8.09
CA ARG A 242 2.41 20.16 -7.97
C ARG A 242 1.90 20.84 -6.70
N THR A 243 0.64 20.61 -6.35
CA THR A 243 0.01 21.19 -5.17
C THR A 243 0.59 20.62 -3.87
N LEU A 244 0.80 19.30 -3.82
CA LEU A 244 1.43 18.61 -2.69
C LEU A 244 2.89 19.05 -2.52
N LEU A 245 3.66 19.15 -3.61
CA LEU A 245 5.03 19.65 -3.58
C LEU A 245 5.11 21.11 -3.10
N ALA A 246 4.15 21.95 -3.48
CA ALA A 246 4.15 23.36 -3.09
C ALA A 246 3.76 23.61 -1.63
N ARG A 247 2.91 22.76 -1.02
CA ARG A 247 2.27 23.05 0.28
C ARG A 247 2.50 22.02 1.38
N CYS A 248 2.76 20.77 1.02
CA CYS A 248 2.75 19.64 1.97
C CYS A 248 4.11 18.93 2.06
N ILE A 249 4.89 18.90 0.98
CA ILE A 249 6.23 18.30 0.92
C ILE A 249 7.26 19.41 1.01
N LYS A 250 8.15 19.36 2.01
CA LYS A 250 9.26 20.31 2.14
C LYS A 250 10.43 19.87 1.27
N SER A 251 10.80 20.60 0.21
CA SER A 251 12.02 20.28 -0.54
C SER A 251 13.26 20.39 0.35
N LEU A 252 14.19 19.44 0.24
CA LEU A 252 15.50 19.53 0.92
C LEU A 252 16.28 20.79 0.51
N ALA A 253 16.04 21.31 -0.70
CA ALA A 253 16.65 22.54 -1.20
C ALA A 253 16.12 23.83 -0.52
N ASP A 254 14.91 23.77 0.05
CA ASP A 254 14.28 24.91 0.75
C ASP A 254 14.60 24.93 2.25
N SER A 255 15.39 23.97 2.74
CA SER A 255 15.89 24.02 4.11
C SER A 255 16.99 25.09 4.18
N PRO A 256 16.80 26.21 4.90
CA PRO A 256 17.83 27.22 5.01
C PRO A 256 19.10 26.58 5.58
N LEU A 257 20.24 26.83 4.93
CA LEU A 257 21.57 26.49 5.46
C LEU A 257 21.62 26.83 6.95
N PRO A 258 22.27 26.00 7.80
CA PRO A 258 22.36 26.29 9.22
C PRO A 258 23.15 27.59 9.40
N ARG A 259 22.45 28.72 9.56
CA ARG A 259 23.06 29.96 10.02
C ARG A 259 23.52 29.68 11.44
N HIS A 260 24.82 29.80 11.67
CA HIS A 260 25.47 29.76 12.98
C HIS A 260 24.68 30.64 13.98
N SER A 261 23.73 30.02 14.66
CA SER A 261 22.94 30.60 15.73
C SER A 261 23.40 29.86 16.97
N ARG A 262 23.91 30.60 17.96
CA ARG A 262 24.31 30.07 19.26
C ARG A 262 23.26 29.09 19.80
N PRO A 263 23.66 28.01 20.49
CA PRO A 263 22.76 26.95 20.93
C PRO A 263 21.94 27.46 22.12
N THR A 264 20.84 28.14 21.84
CA THR A 264 19.77 28.37 22.81
C THR A 264 18.58 27.55 22.35
N SER A 265 18.43 26.41 23.02
CA SER A 265 17.45 25.31 22.82
C SER A 265 18.06 24.12 22.09
N PRO A 266 17.95 22.89 22.65
CA PRO A 266 18.39 21.69 21.96
C PRO A 266 17.59 21.61 20.66
N SER A 267 18.31 21.44 19.55
CA SER A 267 17.75 21.16 18.25
C SER A 267 16.64 20.11 18.38
N ASN A 268 15.56 20.30 17.62
CA ASN A 268 14.54 19.29 17.30
C ASN A 268 15.17 18.12 16.51
N ASP A 269 16.22 17.52 17.06
CA ASP A 269 16.81 16.28 16.59
C ASP A 269 15.84 15.16 16.94
N TRP A 270 14.88 14.96 16.04
CA TRP A 270 14.00 13.80 16.00
C TRP A 270 14.79 12.48 16.13
N SER A 271 16.05 12.49 15.67
CA SER A 271 17.08 11.47 15.88
C SER A 271 17.47 11.28 17.35
N ALA A 272 17.71 12.33 18.13
CA ALA A 272 18.17 12.23 19.52
C ALA A 272 17.07 11.75 20.49
N ALA A 273 15.84 12.24 20.33
CA ALA A 273 14.69 11.82 21.15
C ALA A 273 14.30 10.34 20.93
N LEU A 274 14.53 9.81 19.72
CA LEU A 274 14.26 8.42 19.38
C LEU A 274 15.48 7.50 19.53
N GLN A 275 16.71 8.02 19.48
CA GLN A 275 17.93 7.26 19.83
C GLN A 275 17.88 6.74 21.27
N LEU A 276 17.23 7.49 22.19
CA LEU A 276 16.95 7.07 23.56
C LEU A 276 15.95 5.90 23.68
N ARG A 277 15.13 5.62 22.65
CA ARG A 277 14.15 4.51 22.62
C ARG A 277 14.57 3.30 21.79
N GLY A 278 15.81 3.28 21.28
CA GLY A 278 16.38 2.16 20.53
C GLY A 278 16.24 2.33 19.01
N GLY A 279 17.37 2.23 18.29
CA GLY A 279 17.47 2.50 16.85
C GLY A 279 16.57 1.67 15.93
N LYS A 280 15.97 0.56 16.42
CA LYS A 280 15.03 -0.28 15.65
C LYS A 280 13.65 0.36 15.48
N LEU A 281 13.22 1.19 16.43
CA LEU A 281 11.92 1.90 16.39
C LEU A 281 11.92 3.03 15.34
N LEU A 282 13.05 3.73 15.18
CA LEU A 282 13.27 4.76 14.15
C LEU A 282 13.09 4.22 12.74
N ASP A 283 13.57 2.99 12.50
CA ASP A 283 13.52 2.35 11.20
C ASP A 283 12.06 2.09 10.78
N MET A 284 11.21 1.66 11.72
CA MET A 284 9.79 1.37 11.43
C MET A 284 9.01 2.57 10.90
N TYR A 285 9.26 3.79 11.40
CA TYR A 285 8.64 5.04 10.91
C TYR A 285 9.18 5.50 9.54
N ARG A 286 10.14 4.79 8.95
CA ARG A 286 10.58 5.01 7.57
C ARG A 286 10.04 3.95 6.63
N THR A 287 9.47 2.86 7.14
CA THR A 287 8.98 1.75 6.32
C THR A 287 7.52 1.92 5.91
N GLN A 288 7.11 1.18 4.88
CA GLN A 288 5.70 1.04 4.49
C GLN A 288 4.76 0.56 5.62
N GLY A 289 5.29 -0.06 6.68
CA GLY A 289 4.53 -0.58 7.81
C GLY A 289 4.21 0.46 8.88
N GLN A 290 4.63 1.72 8.71
CA GLN A 290 4.41 2.79 9.69
C GLN A 290 2.92 2.91 10.08
N ASP A 291 2.02 3.01 9.10
CA ASP A 291 0.60 3.25 9.34
C ASP A 291 -0.06 2.11 10.12
N GLU A 292 0.30 0.86 9.80
CA GLU A 292 -0.19 -0.34 10.48
C GLU A 292 0.33 -0.40 11.92
N TYR A 293 1.63 -0.16 12.12
CA TYR A 293 2.23 -0.11 13.45
C TYR A 293 1.57 0.95 14.35
N ILE A 294 1.26 2.13 13.79
CA ILE A 294 0.60 3.21 14.54
C ILE A 294 -0.83 2.84 14.91
N LYS A 295 -1.58 2.29 13.95
CA LYS A 295 -2.93 1.81 14.18
C LYS A 295 -2.94 0.72 15.25
N GLU A 296 -2.04 -0.25 15.18
CA GLU A 296 -1.87 -1.31 16.17
C GLU A 296 -1.49 -0.74 17.54
N SER A 297 -0.51 0.17 17.60
CA SER A 297 -0.07 0.81 18.85
C SER A 297 -1.23 1.56 19.53
N LEU A 298 -2.05 2.28 18.76
CA LEU A 298 -3.21 3.02 19.29
C LEU A 298 -4.40 2.11 19.65
N THR A 299 -4.48 0.89 19.10
CA THR A 299 -5.60 -0.02 19.33
C THR A 299 -5.34 -1.11 20.36
N THR A 300 -4.07 -1.35 20.74
CA THR A 300 -3.67 -2.42 21.68
C THR A 300 -3.52 -1.96 23.13
N GLY A 301 -3.32 -0.67 23.38
CA GLY A 301 -3.20 -0.13 24.74
C GLY A 301 -3.02 1.39 24.79
N PHE A 302 -2.90 1.94 25.99
CA PHE A 302 -2.69 3.39 26.16
C PHE A 302 -1.30 3.82 25.72
N VAL A 303 -1.25 4.73 24.74
CA VAL A 303 0.03 5.29 24.27
C VAL A 303 0.08 6.75 24.63
N ARG A 304 1.00 7.14 25.54
CA ARG A 304 1.14 8.55 25.91
C ARG A 304 1.76 9.41 24.81
N HIS A 305 2.68 8.85 24.04
CA HIS A 305 3.42 9.57 23.01
C HIS A 305 3.97 8.58 21.97
N LEU A 306 3.62 8.76 20.69
CA LEU A 306 4.08 7.91 19.58
C LEU A 306 5.42 8.38 19.01
N GLY A 307 5.88 9.59 19.32
CA GLY A 307 7.12 10.15 18.76
C GLY A 307 6.90 10.81 17.39
N LEU A 308 5.74 10.51 16.80
CA LEU A 308 5.14 11.19 15.67
C LEU A 308 4.78 12.63 15.99
N GLU A 309 4.22 12.89 17.16
CA GLU A 309 3.75 14.23 17.55
C GLU A 309 4.89 15.25 17.54
N SER A 310 6.11 14.82 17.87
CA SER A 310 7.33 15.65 17.79
C SER A 310 7.81 15.90 16.36
N ALA A 311 7.30 15.15 15.38
CA ALA A 311 7.59 15.30 13.95
C ALA A 311 6.51 16.11 13.19
N SER A 312 5.48 16.62 13.88
CA SER A 312 4.49 17.51 13.27
C SER A 312 5.19 18.67 12.55
N GLY A 313 4.75 18.97 11.32
CA GLY A 313 5.36 20.00 10.49
C GLY A 313 6.58 19.55 9.69
N SER A 314 6.96 18.26 9.71
CA SER A 314 8.03 17.72 8.87
C SER A 314 7.65 17.54 7.39
N GLY A 315 6.36 17.64 7.06
CA GLY A 315 5.82 17.41 5.74
C GLY A 315 5.69 15.93 5.35
N ILE A 316 5.10 15.70 4.19
CA ILE A 316 4.78 14.34 3.73
C ILE A 316 6.06 13.60 3.36
N THR A 317 6.18 12.37 3.84
CA THR A 317 7.28 11.42 3.55
C THR A 317 6.78 10.07 3.02
N HIS A 318 5.49 9.77 3.22
CA HIS A 318 4.83 8.56 2.74
C HIS A 318 3.68 8.95 1.81
N VAL A 319 3.78 8.57 0.54
CA VAL A 319 2.78 8.90 -0.49
C VAL A 319 2.29 7.62 -1.15
N TYR A 320 0.97 7.40 -1.08
CA TYR A 320 0.29 6.36 -1.84
C TYR A 320 -0.69 7.00 -2.82
N ILE A 321 -0.38 6.93 -4.12
CA ILE A 321 -1.10 7.64 -5.19
C ILE A 321 -1.46 6.75 -6.39
N SER A 322 -1.16 5.45 -6.34
CA SER A 322 -1.53 4.50 -7.41
C SER A 322 -3.03 4.50 -7.74
N GLY A 323 -3.39 4.15 -8.98
CA GLY A 323 -4.79 4.12 -9.41
C GLY A 323 -5.36 5.50 -9.76
N ASN A 324 -4.49 6.48 -10.00
CA ASN A 324 -4.82 7.82 -10.48
C ASN A 324 -4.24 8.06 -11.89
N GLN A 325 -4.53 9.21 -12.49
CA GLN A 325 -4.04 9.62 -13.82
C GLN A 325 -2.74 10.43 -13.70
N ILE A 326 -1.78 9.92 -12.91
CA ILE A 326 -0.47 10.55 -12.71
C ILE A 326 0.47 10.09 -13.82
N THR A 327 1.17 11.03 -14.44
CA THR A 327 2.14 10.74 -15.49
C THR A 327 3.54 10.52 -14.92
N VAL A 328 4.48 10.13 -15.79
CA VAL A 328 5.90 10.03 -15.47
C VAL A 328 6.44 11.35 -14.92
N GLU A 329 5.96 12.51 -15.38
CA GLU A 329 6.40 13.82 -14.90
C GLU A 329 5.91 14.12 -13.49
N GLY A 330 4.68 13.71 -13.15
CA GLY A 330 4.21 13.78 -11.76
C GLY A 330 5.09 12.95 -10.82
N VAL A 331 5.36 11.70 -11.18
CA VAL A 331 6.22 10.82 -10.36
C VAL A 331 7.67 11.33 -10.30
N SER A 332 8.20 11.87 -11.40
CA SER A 332 9.54 12.48 -11.43
C SER A 332 9.63 13.65 -10.45
N GLY A 333 8.62 14.52 -10.40
CA GLY A 333 8.52 15.63 -9.46
C GLY A 333 8.52 15.18 -8.00
N LEU A 334 7.79 14.11 -7.67
CA LEU A 334 7.78 13.52 -6.33
C LEU A 334 9.15 12.98 -5.94
N LEU A 335 9.82 12.25 -6.84
CA LEU A 335 11.16 11.71 -6.58
C LEU A 335 12.20 12.83 -6.37
N ARG A 336 12.15 13.89 -7.19
CA ARG A 336 13.06 15.05 -7.08
C ARG A 336 12.95 15.80 -5.75
N SER A 337 11.90 15.58 -4.97
CA SER A 337 11.81 16.11 -3.61
C SER A 337 12.89 15.57 -2.66
N LYS A 338 13.40 14.35 -2.93
CA LYS A 338 14.40 13.63 -2.12
C LYS A 338 13.99 13.36 -0.66
N ARG A 339 12.70 13.48 -0.33
CA ARG A 339 12.18 13.41 1.05
C ARG A 339 11.35 12.17 1.33
N LEU A 340 10.93 11.48 0.27
CA LEU A 340 10.01 10.36 0.39
C LEU A 340 10.78 9.15 0.89
N HIS A 341 10.26 8.51 1.94
CA HIS A 341 10.67 7.17 2.35
C HIS A 341 9.83 6.11 1.64
N VAL A 342 8.55 6.41 1.38
CA VAL A 342 7.59 5.48 0.79
C VAL A 342 6.89 6.15 -0.38
N LEU A 343 6.99 5.52 -1.56
CA LEU A 343 6.27 5.94 -2.76
C LEU A 343 5.56 4.77 -3.43
N ASP A 344 4.23 4.82 -3.44
CA ASP A 344 3.36 3.93 -4.23
C ASP A 344 2.71 4.70 -5.37
N ALA A 345 3.32 4.65 -6.55
CA ALA A 345 2.79 5.23 -7.79
C ALA A 345 2.09 4.17 -8.66
N GLY A 346 2.32 2.88 -8.41
CA GLY A 346 1.70 1.78 -9.14
C GLY A 346 2.05 1.78 -10.63
N THR A 347 1.08 1.39 -11.46
CA THR A 347 1.23 1.36 -12.92
C THR A 347 1.00 2.74 -13.51
N ILE A 348 2.08 3.36 -14.03
CA ILE A 348 2.01 4.64 -14.73
C ILE A 348 1.54 4.37 -16.16
N LEU A 349 0.34 4.82 -16.50
CA LEU A 349 -0.14 4.77 -17.88
C LEU A 349 0.74 5.67 -18.73
N GLY A 350 1.39 5.11 -19.76
CA GLY A 350 1.93 5.93 -20.85
C GLY A 350 0.81 6.84 -21.37
N GLY A 351 1.14 8.11 -21.67
CA GLY A 351 0.17 9.16 -22.00
C GLY A 351 -0.92 8.71 -23.00
N PRO A 352 -2.06 9.41 -23.06
CA PRO A 352 -3.22 8.99 -23.84
C PRO A 352 -2.79 8.57 -25.25
N LYS A 353 -3.08 7.31 -25.60
CA LYS A 353 -2.91 6.83 -26.98
C LYS A 353 -3.74 7.77 -27.84
N ALA A 354 -3.07 8.64 -28.59
CA ALA A 354 -3.75 9.51 -29.53
C ALA A 354 -4.61 8.62 -30.44
N ILE A 355 -5.85 9.04 -30.67
CA ILE A 355 -6.73 8.50 -31.71
C ILE A 355 -5.86 8.36 -32.97
N PRO A 356 -5.84 7.22 -33.68
CA PRO A 356 -5.05 7.08 -34.89
C PRO A 356 -5.62 8.04 -35.93
N VAL A 357 -5.07 9.25 -35.98
CA VAL A 357 -5.25 10.15 -37.11
C VAL A 357 -4.61 9.43 -38.27
N LYS A 358 -5.41 9.10 -39.28
CA LYS A 358 -4.98 8.45 -40.52
C LYS A 358 -4.09 9.41 -41.32
N SER A 359 -2.89 9.70 -40.83
CA SER A 359 -1.82 10.34 -41.59
C SER A 359 -0.50 10.22 -40.84
N ALA A 360 0.50 9.63 -41.52
CA ALA A 360 1.90 9.43 -41.12
C ALA A 360 2.21 8.28 -40.14
N ARG A 361 3.05 7.36 -40.64
CA ARG A 361 3.64 6.19 -39.99
C ARG A 361 4.66 6.58 -38.91
N SER A 362 4.20 6.95 -37.73
CA SER A 362 5.01 6.86 -36.52
C SER A 362 4.10 6.53 -35.33
N ASP A 363 4.15 5.28 -34.88
CA ASP A 363 3.63 4.93 -33.57
C ASP A 363 4.37 5.77 -32.52
N PHE A 364 3.77 6.88 -32.09
CA PHE A 364 4.31 7.70 -31.01
C PHE A 364 4.24 6.88 -29.72
N TYR A 365 5.30 6.15 -29.42
CA TYR A 365 5.47 5.44 -28.16
C TYR A 365 5.69 6.48 -27.07
N PHE A 366 4.66 6.76 -26.26
CA PHE A 366 4.82 7.60 -25.08
C PHE A 366 5.71 6.87 -24.07
N PRO A 367 6.83 7.45 -23.65
CA PRO A 367 7.75 6.81 -22.72
C PRO A 367 7.06 6.55 -21.37
N GLY A 368 7.19 5.32 -20.87
CA GLY A 368 6.62 4.88 -19.61
C GLY A 368 7.57 5.11 -18.42
N ALA A 369 7.46 4.25 -17.42
CA ALA A 369 8.24 4.35 -16.19
C ALA A 369 9.76 4.21 -16.39
N GLU A 370 10.23 3.67 -17.52
CA GLU A 370 11.65 3.56 -17.88
C GLU A 370 12.41 4.89 -17.90
N LYS A 371 11.71 6.03 -17.97
CA LYS A 371 12.30 7.36 -17.82
C LYS A 371 12.70 7.72 -16.39
N LEU A 372 12.17 7.01 -15.39
CA LEU A 372 12.44 7.29 -13.98
C LEU A 372 13.80 6.76 -13.52
N THR A 373 14.39 5.81 -14.27
CA THR A 373 15.70 5.20 -13.98
C THR A 373 16.79 6.25 -13.65
N PRO A 374 17.13 7.23 -14.51
CA PRO A 374 18.15 8.24 -14.18
C PRO A 374 17.79 9.13 -12.98
N ILE A 375 16.50 9.35 -12.72
CA ILE A 375 16.04 10.14 -11.57
C ILE A 375 16.22 9.33 -10.28
N LEU A 376 15.94 8.03 -10.31
CA LEU A 376 16.14 7.14 -9.17
C LEU A 376 17.62 7.11 -8.74
N ASP A 377 18.57 7.05 -9.69
CA ASP A 377 20.03 7.10 -9.41
C ASP A 377 20.45 8.32 -8.57
N SER A 378 19.74 9.45 -8.72
CA SER A 378 20.12 10.73 -8.11
C SER A 378 19.24 11.18 -6.95
N CYS A 379 18.06 10.56 -6.79
CA CYS A 379 17.02 11.05 -5.90
C CYS A 379 16.42 9.99 -4.96
N ALA A 380 16.81 8.72 -5.07
CA ALA A 380 16.24 7.62 -4.27
C ALA A 380 16.95 7.36 -2.93
N GLU A 381 17.77 8.31 -2.46
CA GLU A 381 18.58 8.13 -1.24
C GLU A 381 17.76 7.80 0.00
N GLU A 382 16.64 8.49 0.26
CA GLU A 382 15.82 8.25 1.46
C GLU A 382 14.73 7.18 1.25
N LEU A 383 14.55 6.65 0.04
CA LEU A 383 13.48 5.69 -0.26
C LEU A 383 13.77 4.32 0.34
N THR A 384 12.83 3.80 1.14
CA THR A 384 12.82 2.45 1.72
C THR A 384 11.79 1.53 1.04
N TYR A 385 10.74 2.12 0.45
CA TYR A 385 9.70 1.40 -0.28
C TYR A 385 9.37 2.10 -1.59
N LEU A 386 9.31 1.31 -2.67
CA LEU A 386 8.95 1.78 -4.00
C LEU A 386 8.03 0.79 -4.70
N ARG A 387 6.85 1.26 -5.14
CA ARG A 387 5.94 0.51 -6.01
C ARG A 387 5.73 1.25 -7.33
N LEU A 388 6.19 0.67 -8.42
CA LEU A 388 6.20 1.24 -9.78
C LEU A 388 5.94 0.18 -10.86
N ASN A 389 5.70 0.60 -12.10
CA ASN A 389 5.60 -0.31 -13.24
C ASN A 389 6.90 -1.07 -13.51
N HIS A 390 6.80 -2.34 -13.90
CA HIS A 390 7.95 -3.21 -14.18
C HIS A 390 8.90 -2.68 -15.27
N SER A 391 8.43 -1.75 -16.12
CA SER A 391 9.25 -1.21 -17.22
C SER A 391 10.52 -0.49 -16.76
N VAL A 392 10.60 -0.05 -15.50
CA VAL A 392 11.84 0.52 -14.93
C VAL A 392 13.02 -0.46 -14.95
N ILE A 393 12.75 -1.76 -14.92
CA ILE A 393 13.77 -2.81 -15.01
C ILE A 393 13.76 -3.46 -16.39
N THR A 394 12.58 -3.70 -16.96
CA THR A 394 12.47 -4.55 -18.15
C THR A 394 12.60 -3.81 -19.47
N LYS A 395 12.61 -2.47 -19.48
CA LYS A 395 12.76 -1.65 -20.69
C LYS A 395 13.92 -0.66 -20.51
N ASN A 396 14.65 -0.41 -21.58
CA ASN A 396 15.76 0.54 -21.59
C ASN A 396 15.26 1.96 -21.82
N THR A 397 15.83 2.94 -21.10
CA THR A 397 15.58 4.36 -21.37
C THR A 397 16.13 4.73 -22.76
N PRO A 398 15.34 5.32 -23.68
CA PRO A 398 15.79 5.63 -25.03
C PRO A 398 16.86 6.74 -25.05
N SER A 399 18.00 6.46 -25.68
CA SER A 399 19.23 7.27 -25.67
C SER A 399 19.09 8.70 -26.23
N LYS A 400 18.13 8.95 -27.13
CA LYS A 400 17.96 10.26 -27.80
C LYS A 400 17.36 11.36 -26.92
N GLN A 401 16.70 11.02 -25.80
CA GLN A 401 16.07 11.99 -24.89
C GLN A 401 16.93 12.33 -23.66
N LEU A 402 18.03 11.64 -23.45
CA LEU A 402 18.99 11.94 -22.37
C LEU A 402 19.73 13.27 -22.60
N ALA A 403 19.98 13.63 -23.87
CA ALA A 403 20.66 14.87 -24.25
C ALA A 403 19.87 16.16 -23.86
N GLU A 404 18.54 16.08 -23.69
CA GLU A 404 17.71 17.20 -23.22
C GLU A 404 17.65 17.29 -21.69
N MET A 405 18.09 16.25 -20.96
CA MET A 405 18.05 16.16 -19.49
C MET A 405 19.42 16.41 -18.83
N GLU A 406 20.48 16.60 -19.61
CA GLU A 406 21.87 16.81 -19.13
C GLU A 406 22.11 18.14 -18.39
N ASP A 407 21.11 19.00 -18.26
CA ASP A 407 21.23 20.28 -17.51
C ASP A 407 21.17 20.12 -15.98
N VAL A 408 20.94 18.89 -15.47
CA VAL A 408 20.98 18.59 -14.04
C VAL A 408 22.39 18.18 -13.63
N ARG A 409 23.15 19.15 -13.13
CA ARG A 409 24.51 18.99 -12.59
C ARG A 409 24.64 17.74 -11.72
N PHE A 410 25.34 16.73 -12.24
CA PHE A 410 25.87 15.60 -11.48
C PHE A 410 26.73 16.13 -10.34
N THR A 411 26.20 16.15 -9.12
CA THR A 411 26.94 16.55 -7.93
C THR A 411 27.18 15.33 -7.05
N ASN A 412 28.47 14.99 -6.92
CA ASN A 412 29.14 14.20 -5.89
C ASN A 412 28.28 13.27 -5.01
N CYS A 413 28.11 12.01 -5.45
CA CYS A 413 27.96 10.89 -4.51
C CYS A 413 29.36 10.45 -4.05
N GLN A 414 29.79 10.92 -2.87
CA GLN A 414 30.97 10.40 -2.19
C GLN A 414 30.57 9.19 -1.34
N HIS A 415 30.46 8.00 -1.92
CA HIS A 415 30.58 6.73 -1.19
C HIS A 415 31.21 5.65 -2.08
N ILE A 416 31.98 4.75 -1.47
CA ILE A 416 33.10 4.00 -2.06
C ILE A 416 32.67 2.84 -3.01
N THR A 417 31.40 2.75 -3.40
CA THR A 417 30.82 1.62 -4.19
C THR A 417 30.92 1.78 -5.72
N PHE A 418 31.55 2.85 -6.24
CA PHE A 418 31.33 3.31 -7.61
C PHE A 418 32.25 2.80 -8.74
N GLN A 419 33.23 1.90 -8.49
CA GLN A 419 34.13 1.48 -9.59
C GLN A 419 33.45 0.55 -10.61
N ARG A 420 32.56 -0.35 -10.21
CA ARG A 420 31.87 -1.27 -11.15
C ARG A 420 30.63 -0.67 -11.82
N CYS A 421 29.91 0.22 -11.14
CA CYS A 421 28.75 0.90 -11.72
C CYS A 421 29.14 1.80 -12.91
N ARG A 422 30.38 2.32 -12.96
CA ARG A 422 30.85 3.12 -14.10
C ARG A 422 31.08 2.30 -15.38
N GLU A 423 31.44 1.02 -15.26
CA GLU A 423 31.63 0.14 -16.42
C GLU A 423 30.30 -0.45 -16.92
N ILE A 424 29.35 -0.74 -16.02
CA ILE A 424 28.01 -1.24 -16.37
C ILE A 424 27.08 -0.12 -16.89
N LYS A 425 27.27 1.13 -16.44
CA LYS A 425 26.51 2.31 -16.92
C LYS A 425 26.61 2.55 -18.43
N ALA A 426 27.58 1.94 -19.11
CA ALA A 426 27.80 2.09 -20.54
C ALA A 426 26.92 1.18 -21.41
N SER A 427 26.36 0.08 -20.88
CA SER A 427 25.70 -0.93 -21.73
C SER A 427 24.17 -0.92 -21.71
N GLU A 428 23.48 -0.64 -20.60
CA GLU A 428 22.01 -0.72 -20.53
C GLU A 428 21.42 0.22 -19.46
N HIS A 429 20.49 1.11 -19.84
CA HIS A 429 19.82 2.06 -18.95
C HIS A 429 18.62 1.44 -18.20
N SER A 430 18.84 0.31 -17.54
CA SER A 430 17.85 -0.35 -16.66
C SER A 430 18.15 -0.03 -15.18
N LEU A 431 17.14 -0.11 -14.32
CA LEU A 431 17.33 0.13 -12.88
C LEU A 431 18.27 -0.91 -12.27
N LEU A 432 19.40 -0.45 -11.73
CA LEU A 432 20.34 -1.27 -10.97
C LEU A 432 20.04 -1.19 -9.47
N PRO A 433 20.23 -2.27 -8.70
CA PRO A 433 20.00 -2.25 -7.24
C PRO A 433 20.82 -1.18 -6.50
N SER A 434 22.00 -0.84 -7.01
CA SER A 434 22.89 0.20 -6.44
C SER A 434 22.35 1.62 -6.55
N MET A 435 21.38 1.86 -7.44
CA MET A 435 20.75 3.18 -7.64
C MET A 435 19.77 3.53 -6.50
N THR A 436 19.41 2.55 -5.68
CA THR A 436 18.44 2.72 -4.59
C THR A 436 19.02 2.20 -3.28
N PRO A 437 19.96 2.96 -2.65
CA PRO A 437 20.83 2.44 -1.60
C PRO A 437 20.12 2.07 -0.30
N ASN A 438 18.96 2.69 0.00
CA ASN A 438 18.20 2.43 1.22
C ASN A 438 16.92 1.62 1.01
N LEU A 439 16.67 1.15 -0.21
CA LEU A 439 15.44 0.48 -0.58
C LEU A 439 15.37 -0.90 0.07
N GLN A 440 14.32 -1.14 0.86
CA GLN A 440 14.06 -2.41 1.54
C GLN A 440 13.07 -3.28 0.76
N THR A 441 12.08 -2.67 0.12
CA THR A 441 11.04 -3.36 -0.66
C THR A 441 10.80 -2.68 -2.00
N LEU A 442 10.88 -3.47 -3.08
CA LEU A 442 10.54 -3.05 -4.44
C LEU A 442 9.32 -3.84 -4.93
N VAL A 443 8.29 -3.14 -5.39
CA VAL A 443 7.10 -3.75 -6.00
C VAL A 443 7.03 -3.36 -7.47
N LEU A 444 7.02 -4.36 -8.34
CA LEU A 444 6.91 -4.22 -9.79
C LEU A 444 5.49 -4.57 -10.21
N THR A 445 4.79 -3.58 -10.75
CA THR A 445 3.40 -3.69 -11.18
C THR A 445 3.27 -4.01 -12.66
N ASP A 446 2.15 -4.64 -13.01
CA ASP A 446 1.76 -5.01 -14.38
C ASP A 446 2.78 -5.92 -15.09
N VAL A 447 3.43 -6.83 -14.35
CA VAL A 447 4.40 -7.78 -14.93
C VAL A 447 3.65 -8.73 -15.88
N PRO A 448 3.99 -8.80 -17.18
CA PRO A 448 3.26 -9.64 -18.11
C PRO A 448 3.45 -11.12 -17.76
N GLN A 449 2.36 -11.89 -17.75
CA GLN A 449 2.42 -13.33 -17.50
C GLN A 449 3.07 -14.07 -18.67
N LYS A 450 2.66 -13.70 -19.89
CA LYS A 450 3.21 -14.22 -21.15
C LYS A 450 3.79 -13.07 -21.95
N SER A 451 4.95 -13.31 -22.57
CA SER A 451 5.64 -12.35 -23.41
C SER A 451 5.95 -12.98 -24.76
N LEU A 452 5.86 -12.19 -25.82
CA LEU A 452 6.30 -12.60 -27.16
C LEU A 452 7.84 -12.69 -27.25
N THR A 453 8.55 -11.99 -26.36
CA THR A 453 10.00 -11.95 -26.30
C THR A 453 10.52 -12.41 -24.93
N PRO A 454 11.66 -13.11 -24.87
CA PRO A 454 12.27 -13.54 -23.61
C PRO A 454 12.88 -12.38 -22.80
N THR A 455 12.99 -11.19 -23.40
CA THR A 455 13.67 -10.01 -22.84
C THR A 455 13.14 -9.59 -21.46
N THR A 456 11.83 -9.65 -21.24
CA THR A 456 11.23 -9.31 -19.94
C THR A 456 11.73 -10.25 -18.83
N ALA A 457 11.72 -11.56 -19.09
CA ALA A 457 12.22 -12.55 -18.15
C ALA A 457 13.73 -12.42 -17.95
N GLN A 458 14.48 -12.19 -19.03
CA GLN A 458 15.94 -11.98 -18.98
C GLN A 458 16.33 -10.77 -18.13
N HIS A 459 15.67 -9.61 -18.31
CA HIS A 459 15.96 -8.42 -17.51
C HIS A 459 15.59 -8.60 -16.02
N LEU A 460 14.49 -9.32 -15.72
CA LEU A 460 14.16 -9.66 -14.33
C LEU A 460 15.21 -10.61 -13.71
N ILE A 461 15.66 -11.61 -14.47
CA ILE A 461 16.73 -12.53 -14.05
C ILE A 461 18.05 -11.77 -13.84
N GLN A 462 18.38 -10.85 -14.74
CA GLN A 462 19.57 -10.01 -14.63
C GLN A 462 19.50 -9.15 -13.37
N PHE A 463 18.38 -8.46 -13.12
CA PHE A 463 18.19 -7.68 -11.91
C PHE A 463 18.33 -8.51 -10.62
N ILE A 464 17.78 -9.73 -10.59
CA ILE A 464 17.95 -10.66 -9.46
C ILE A 464 19.42 -11.07 -9.30
N THR A 465 20.13 -11.27 -10.40
CA THR A 465 21.56 -11.59 -10.41
C THR A 465 22.38 -10.42 -9.87
N ASP A 466 22.06 -9.19 -10.26
CA ASP A 466 22.69 -7.97 -9.75
C ASP A 466 22.41 -7.81 -8.25
N CYS A 467 21.20 -8.10 -7.77
CA CYS A 467 20.88 -8.12 -6.34
C CYS A 467 21.72 -9.16 -5.58
N SER A 468 21.97 -10.32 -6.18
CA SER A 468 22.81 -11.36 -5.59
C SER A 468 24.26 -10.93 -5.46
N ASN A 469 24.78 -10.24 -6.49
CA ASN A 469 26.12 -9.71 -6.54
C ASN A 469 26.30 -8.58 -5.50
N GLU A 470 25.39 -7.61 -5.46
CA GLU A 470 25.45 -6.50 -4.51
C GLU A 470 25.35 -6.97 -3.06
N SER A 471 24.44 -7.92 -2.78
CA SER A 471 24.32 -8.53 -1.46
C SER A 471 25.60 -9.25 -1.02
N HIS A 472 26.28 -9.94 -1.94
CA HIS A 472 27.56 -10.57 -1.66
C HIS A 472 28.65 -9.54 -1.35
N TRP A 473 28.75 -8.46 -2.13
CA TRP A 473 29.69 -7.37 -1.88
C TRP A 473 29.47 -6.71 -0.53
N ALA A 474 28.21 -6.42 -0.16
CA ALA A 474 27.87 -5.89 1.15
C ALA A 474 28.35 -6.80 2.29
N VAL A 475 28.21 -8.12 2.14
CA VAL A 475 28.73 -9.09 3.12
C VAL A 475 30.26 -9.07 3.16
N GLN A 476 30.95 -9.06 2.03
CA GLN A 476 32.42 -9.02 2.01
C GLN A 476 32.96 -7.72 2.62
N GLN A 477 32.36 -6.57 2.26
CA GLN A 477 32.72 -5.27 2.81
C GLN A 477 32.47 -5.22 4.33
N SER A 478 31.39 -5.85 4.81
CA SER A 478 31.10 -5.88 6.24
C SER A 478 32.16 -6.60 7.09
N LYS A 479 32.84 -7.60 6.51
CA LYS A 479 33.93 -8.35 7.17
C LYS A 479 35.23 -7.56 7.26
N VAL A 480 35.45 -6.66 6.30
CA VAL A 480 36.67 -5.83 6.18
C VAL A 480 36.53 -4.49 6.92
N GLY A 481 35.30 -4.00 7.08
CA GLY A 481 35.03 -2.71 7.74
C GLY A 481 35.34 -2.72 9.24
N TYR A 482 36.08 -1.70 9.70
CA TYR A 482 36.36 -1.45 11.12
C TYR A 482 35.18 -0.81 11.88
N ALA A 483 33.99 -0.76 11.28
CA ALA A 483 32.79 -0.10 11.82
C ALA A 483 31.93 -0.99 12.76
N LEU A 484 32.54 -1.99 13.41
CA LEU A 484 31.82 -2.89 14.30
C LEU A 484 31.66 -2.24 15.69
N PRO A 485 30.43 -2.08 16.22
CA PRO A 485 30.22 -1.49 17.53
C PRO A 485 30.84 -2.36 18.64
N PRO A 486 31.49 -1.76 19.66
CA PRO A 486 32.10 -2.51 20.74
C PRO A 486 31.05 -3.30 21.55
N GLY A 487 31.39 -4.52 21.96
CA GLY A 487 30.56 -5.34 22.85
C GLY A 487 29.43 -6.16 22.19
N ARG A 488 29.29 -6.15 20.85
CA ARG A 488 28.36 -7.06 20.14
C ARG A 488 29.07 -8.26 19.54
N ASP A 489 28.34 -9.37 19.41
CA ASP A 489 28.81 -10.54 18.65
C ASP A 489 29.17 -10.12 17.22
N ARG A 490 30.40 -10.44 16.80
CA ARG A 490 30.96 -10.03 15.52
C ARG A 490 30.08 -10.44 14.35
N ARG A 491 29.53 -11.67 14.37
CA ARG A 491 28.67 -12.16 13.27
C ARG A 491 27.36 -11.38 13.19
N SER A 492 26.75 -11.08 14.34
CA SER A 492 25.53 -10.26 14.38
C SER A 492 25.77 -8.82 13.90
N ALA A 493 26.92 -8.24 14.25
CA ALA A 493 27.31 -6.89 13.86
C ALA A 493 27.67 -6.80 12.37
N GLU A 494 28.44 -7.75 11.84
CA GLU A 494 28.73 -7.88 10.41
C GLU A 494 27.45 -8.03 9.59
N ARG A 495 26.50 -8.85 10.06
CA ARG A 495 25.20 -9.02 9.39
C ARG A 495 24.39 -7.73 9.36
N GLN A 496 24.31 -7.01 10.47
CA GLN A 496 23.62 -5.71 10.53
C GLN A 496 24.30 -4.67 9.64
N TYR A 497 25.63 -4.66 9.63
CA TYR A 497 26.39 -3.73 8.78
C TYR A 497 26.21 -4.06 7.29
N ALA A 498 26.26 -5.34 6.90
CA ALA A 498 25.93 -5.77 5.54
C ALA A 498 24.51 -5.37 5.13
N GLN A 499 23.53 -5.50 6.03
CA GLN A 499 22.16 -5.04 5.80
C GLN A 499 22.06 -3.52 5.64
N SER A 500 22.91 -2.74 6.31
CA SER A 500 22.95 -1.28 6.11
C SER A 500 23.61 -0.87 4.80
N LEU A 501 24.48 -1.72 4.22
CA LEU A 501 25.12 -1.49 2.92
C LEU A 501 24.20 -1.87 1.75
N PHE A 502 23.44 -2.96 1.89
CA PHE A 502 22.43 -3.38 0.91
C PHE A 502 21.13 -3.80 1.62
N PRO A 503 20.19 -2.86 1.82
CA PRO A 503 18.98 -3.08 2.62
C PRO A 503 17.86 -3.86 1.92
N LEU A 504 17.93 -4.05 0.60
CA LEU A 504 16.87 -4.69 -0.17
C LEU A 504 16.64 -6.11 0.33
N GLN A 505 15.40 -6.39 0.73
CA GLN A 505 15.01 -7.67 1.33
C GLN A 505 13.86 -8.33 0.58
N ARG A 506 13.03 -7.55 -0.10
CA ARG A 506 11.80 -8.05 -0.73
C ARG A 506 11.58 -7.46 -2.12
N ILE A 507 11.33 -8.32 -3.09
CA ILE A 507 10.82 -7.98 -4.42
C ILE A 507 9.42 -8.57 -4.57
N VAL A 508 8.44 -7.76 -4.92
CA VAL A 508 7.06 -8.23 -5.18
C VAL A 508 6.78 -8.05 -6.67
N LEU A 509 6.36 -9.12 -7.33
CA LEU A 509 5.93 -9.13 -8.73
C LEU A 509 4.40 -9.18 -8.75
N GLU A 510 3.76 -8.05 -9.04
CA GLU A 510 2.32 -8.00 -9.29
C GLU A 510 2.06 -8.25 -10.77
N MET A 511 1.42 -9.37 -11.05
CA MET A 511 1.20 -9.83 -12.43
C MET A 511 0.08 -9.04 -13.10
N ALA A 512 0.23 -8.78 -14.39
CA ALA A 512 -0.80 -8.23 -15.25
C ALA A 512 -2.02 -9.18 -15.31
N PRO A 513 -3.25 -8.65 -15.37
CA PRO A 513 -4.44 -9.47 -15.64
C PRO A 513 -4.32 -10.14 -17.00
N GLU A 514 -4.81 -11.38 -17.12
CA GLU A 514 -4.87 -12.06 -18.41
C GLU A 514 -5.80 -11.26 -19.32
N LYS A 515 -5.25 -10.75 -20.42
CA LYS A 515 -6.08 -10.19 -21.48
C LYS A 515 -6.75 -11.37 -22.16
N PHE A 516 -8.00 -11.65 -21.83
CA PHE A 516 -8.86 -12.38 -22.75
C PHE A 516 -8.92 -11.51 -24.01
N GLU A 517 -8.20 -11.90 -25.05
CA GLU A 517 -8.47 -11.41 -26.38
C GLU A 517 -9.93 -11.79 -26.64
N ALA A 518 -10.84 -10.81 -26.51
CA ALA A 518 -12.17 -10.94 -27.07
C ALA A 518 -11.94 -11.33 -28.52
N ILE A 519 -12.27 -12.58 -28.86
CA ILE A 519 -12.31 -13.02 -30.25
C ILE A 519 -13.20 -12.00 -30.92
N ASN A 520 -12.60 -11.21 -31.82
CA ASN A 520 -13.30 -10.27 -32.66
C ASN A 520 -14.57 -10.97 -33.18
N PRO A 521 -15.80 -10.55 -32.78
CA PRO A 521 -17.02 -11.21 -33.24
C PRO A 521 -17.31 -10.89 -34.71
N SER A 522 -16.35 -10.33 -35.44
CA SER A 522 -16.45 -9.94 -36.84
C SER A 522 -16.26 -11.11 -37.82
N ARG A 523 -16.18 -12.37 -37.36
CA ARG A 523 -16.03 -13.53 -38.26
C ARG A 523 -17.25 -14.46 -38.38
N TRP A 524 -18.29 -14.27 -37.56
CA TRP A 524 -19.55 -15.02 -37.68
C TRP A 524 -20.75 -14.14 -37.28
N GLN A 525 -20.97 -13.05 -38.00
CA GLN A 525 -22.28 -12.39 -38.02
C GLN A 525 -22.90 -12.63 -39.39
N THR A 526 -23.49 -13.81 -39.57
CA THR A 526 -24.60 -13.95 -40.51
C THR A 526 -25.76 -13.14 -39.92
N THR A 527 -25.95 -11.93 -40.43
CA THR A 527 -27.10 -11.08 -40.16
C THR A 527 -28.38 -11.81 -40.56
N THR A 528 -28.99 -12.54 -39.63
CA THR A 528 -30.37 -13.00 -39.74
C THR A 528 -31.25 -11.90 -39.16
N TYR A 529 -31.45 -10.84 -39.94
CA TYR A 529 -32.55 -9.92 -39.66
C TYR A 529 -33.86 -10.69 -39.84
N SER A 530 -34.71 -10.65 -38.81
CA SER A 530 -36.08 -11.14 -38.90
C SER A 530 -36.80 -10.37 -40.01
N SER A 531 -37.41 -11.09 -40.96
CA SER A 531 -38.07 -10.53 -42.14
C SER A 531 -39.36 -9.75 -41.85
N VAL A 532 -39.69 -9.50 -40.57
CA VAL A 532 -40.98 -8.96 -40.15
C VAL A 532 -40.89 -7.49 -39.69
N LEU A 533 -39.69 -6.92 -39.50
CA LEU A 533 -39.46 -5.50 -39.16
C LEU A 533 -40.34 -4.95 -38.01
N ASP A 534 -40.76 -5.82 -37.09
CA ASP A 534 -41.59 -5.47 -35.95
C ASP A 534 -40.69 -5.14 -34.73
N PRO A 535 -40.77 -3.90 -34.17
CA PRO A 535 -39.97 -3.48 -33.02
C PRO A 535 -40.14 -4.36 -31.79
N ASP A 536 -41.33 -4.96 -31.61
CA ASP A 536 -41.60 -5.80 -30.44
C ASP A 536 -40.88 -7.16 -30.56
N CYS A 537 -40.71 -7.66 -31.78
CA CYS A 537 -39.95 -8.88 -32.04
C CYS A 537 -38.44 -8.66 -31.83
N GLU A 538 -37.88 -7.52 -32.26
CA GLU A 538 -36.45 -7.21 -32.04
C GLU A 538 -36.13 -7.03 -30.55
N THR A 539 -37.06 -6.49 -29.78
CA THR A 539 -36.93 -6.35 -28.33
C THR A 539 -36.91 -7.72 -27.64
N LEU A 540 -37.74 -8.66 -28.11
CA LEU A 540 -37.77 -10.04 -27.61
C LEU A 540 -36.50 -10.83 -27.99
N TRP A 541 -35.98 -10.67 -29.21
CA TRP A 541 -34.72 -11.30 -29.64
C TRP A 541 -33.49 -10.72 -28.93
N ASN A 542 -33.45 -9.40 -28.70
CA ASN A 542 -32.38 -8.78 -27.93
C ASN A 542 -32.41 -9.20 -26.46
N ALA A 543 -33.60 -9.33 -25.86
CA ALA A 543 -33.74 -9.83 -24.49
C ALA A 543 -33.31 -11.30 -24.36
N ALA A 544 -33.60 -12.14 -25.36
CA ALA A 544 -33.20 -13.55 -25.37
C ALA A 544 -31.70 -13.78 -25.64
N LYS A 545 -30.98 -12.79 -26.18
CA LYS A 545 -29.56 -12.90 -26.54
C LYS A 545 -28.65 -13.13 -25.33
N ASP A 546 -29.05 -12.63 -24.17
CA ASP A 546 -28.26 -12.71 -22.94
C ASP A 546 -28.67 -13.91 -22.05
N ASP A 547 -29.78 -14.59 -22.36
CA ASP A 547 -30.43 -15.57 -21.47
C ASP A 547 -30.00 -17.05 -21.73
N PHE A 548 -29.22 -17.32 -22.79
CA PHE A 548 -28.73 -18.67 -23.12
C PHE A 548 -27.30 -18.95 -22.63
N SER A 549 -26.94 -18.40 -21.47
CA SER A 549 -25.68 -18.72 -20.77
C SER A 549 -25.79 -19.99 -19.89
N PHE A 550 -26.88 -20.75 -20.02
CA PHE A 550 -27.21 -21.90 -19.16
C PHE A 550 -26.66 -23.24 -19.67
N PHE A 551 -26.36 -23.38 -20.96
CA PHE A 551 -25.74 -24.59 -21.51
C PHE A 551 -24.24 -24.34 -21.72
N GLY A 552 -23.41 -25.03 -20.94
CA GLY A 552 -21.98 -25.13 -21.20
C GLY A 552 -21.73 -25.67 -22.62
N ALA A 553 -20.56 -25.36 -23.17
CA ALA A 553 -20.17 -25.65 -24.56
C ALA A 553 -19.96 -27.15 -24.87
N GLU A 554 -20.71 -28.04 -24.24
CA GLU A 554 -20.74 -29.46 -24.56
C GLU A 554 -22.20 -29.91 -24.67
N GLU A 555 -22.53 -30.58 -25.77
CA GLU A 555 -23.77 -31.33 -25.99
C GLU A 555 -25.01 -30.53 -26.47
N CYS A 556 -25.02 -30.19 -27.77
CA CYS A 556 -26.26 -30.13 -28.56
C CYS A 556 -26.14 -31.12 -29.72
N GLY A 557 -26.89 -32.23 -29.63
CA GLY A 557 -26.91 -33.31 -30.60
C GLY A 557 -27.32 -32.85 -32.00
N GLN A 558 -26.46 -33.11 -32.98
CA GLN A 558 -26.89 -33.24 -34.38
C GLN A 558 -27.30 -34.70 -34.63
N PRO A 559 -28.42 -34.96 -35.31
CA PRO A 559 -28.81 -36.33 -35.66
C PRO A 559 -27.88 -36.88 -36.74
N ASP A 560 -27.51 -38.16 -36.57
CA ASP A 560 -26.77 -38.94 -37.54
C ASP A 560 -27.49 -38.96 -38.89
N ALA A 561 -26.83 -38.50 -39.95
CA ALA A 561 -27.25 -38.69 -41.33
C ALA A 561 -26.24 -39.57 -42.05
N ASP A 562 -26.63 -40.83 -42.24
CA ASP A 562 -25.91 -41.86 -42.96
C ASP A 562 -25.74 -41.56 -44.48
N PRO A 563 -24.80 -42.24 -45.17
CA PRO A 563 -24.19 -41.77 -46.40
C PRO A 563 -24.83 -42.37 -47.65
N ALA A 564 -25.37 -41.54 -48.55
CA ALA A 564 -25.45 -41.83 -50.00
C ALA A 564 -26.04 -40.65 -50.78
N SER A 565 -25.18 -39.83 -51.39
CA SER A 565 -25.26 -39.45 -52.82
C SER A 565 -24.30 -38.28 -53.14
N PHE A 566 -23.23 -38.61 -53.88
CA PHE A 566 -22.49 -37.86 -54.91
C PHE A 566 -22.90 -36.38 -55.16
N VAL A 567 -21.98 -35.43 -55.42
CA VAL A 567 -21.04 -35.40 -56.57
C VAL A 567 -19.77 -34.57 -56.23
N SER A 568 -18.64 -35.06 -56.74
CA SER A 568 -17.28 -34.53 -56.64
C SER A 568 -17.09 -33.15 -57.32
N LEU A 569 -16.52 -32.19 -56.57
CA LEU A 569 -15.99 -30.90 -57.06
C LEU A 569 -14.53 -31.01 -57.54
N ALA A 570 -14.14 -32.14 -58.12
CA ALA A 570 -12.84 -32.30 -58.80
C ALA A 570 -12.83 -31.73 -60.24
N THR A 571 -13.84 -30.95 -60.64
CA THR A 571 -14.04 -30.53 -62.05
C THR A 571 -14.00 -29.02 -62.28
N LEU A 572 -13.42 -28.24 -61.36
CA LEU A 572 -13.21 -26.78 -61.57
C LEU A 572 -11.80 -26.31 -61.19
N THR A 573 -10.80 -27.18 -61.28
CA THR A 573 -9.38 -26.79 -61.30
C THR A 573 -8.86 -26.85 -62.73
N GLU A 574 -9.11 -25.80 -63.50
CA GLU A 574 -8.32 -25.51 -64.69
C GLU A 574 -8.10 -23.99 -64.79
N LYS A 575 -6.81 -23.61 -64.76
CA LYS A 575 -6.24 -22.25 -64.93
C LYS A 575 -6.30 -21.32 -63.71
N MET A 576 -5.18 -21.15 -62.99
CA MET A 576 -4.27 -19.99 -63.15
C MET A 576 -3.17 -20.01 -62.06
N THR A 577 -1.93 -20.24 -62.50
CA THR A 577 -0.64 -19.75 -61.96
C THR A 577 -0.36 -19.72 -60.45
N VAL A 578 0.59 -20.58 -60.07
CA VAL A 578 1.46 -20.50 -58.88
C VAL A 578 2.22 -19.17 -58.86
N VAL A 579 2.11 -18.43 -57.76
CA VAL A 579 3.17 -17.55 -57.25
C VAL A 579 3.38 -17.98 -55.80
N ASP A 580 4.54 -18.59 -55.54
CA ASP A 580 5.00 -18.95 -54.21
C ASP A 580 5.24 -17.67 -53.39
N GLU A 581 4.44 -17.45 -52.34
CA GLU A 581 4.91 -16.74 -51.15
C GLU A 581 4.67 -17.62 -49.92
N ASP A 582 5.71 -18.38 -49.58
CA ASP A 582 5.91 -19.03 -48.30
C ASP A 582 5.89 -18.01 -47.16
N HIS A 583 4.72 -17.74 -46.61
CA HIS A 583 4.56 -17.16 -45.27
C HIS A 583 3.98 -18.18 -44.32
N ASN A 584 4.90 -19.07 -43.94
CA ASN A 584 4.98 -19.85 -42.71
C ASN A 584 4.11 -19.27 -41.57
N ARG A 585 2.96 -19.92 -41.30
CA ARG A 585 2.19 -19.75 -40.06
C ARG A 585 2.99 -20.34 -38.89
N ARG A 586 3.97 -19.59 -38.38
CA ARG A 586 4.54 -19.83 -37.05
C ARG A 586 3.60 -19.24 -36.01
N GLY A 587 2.79 -20.08 -35.37
CA GLY A 587 2.25 -19.75 -34.05
C GLY A 587 3.43 -19.62 -33.10
N GLY A 588 3.86 -18.39 -32.81
CA GLY A 588 5.00 -18.15 -31.93
C GLY A 588 4.71 -18.68 -30.53
N GLU A 589 5.57 -19.55 -30.02
CA GLU A 589 5.56 -19.97 -28.62
C GLU A 589 5.64 -18.72 -27.73
N MET A 590 4.57 -18.43 -26.98
CA MET A 590 4.59 -17.36 -25.98
C MET A 590 5.44 -17.81 -24.79
N TYR A 591 6.40 -16.99 -24.38
CA TYR A 591 7.25 -17.25 -23.22
C TYR A 591 6.50 -16.94 -21.94
N ASP A 592 6.38 -17.91 -21.04
CA ASP A 592 5.88 -17.69 -19.69
C ASP A 592 6.98 -17.07 -18.82
N VAL A 593 6.82 -15.79 -18.49
CA VAL A 593 7.80 -15.00 -17.75
C VAL A 593 8.01 -15.57 -16.35
N LEU A 594 6.93 -16.01 -15.69
CA LEU A 594 7.02 -16.57 -14.34
C LEU A 594 7.64 -17.96 -14.34
N ALA A 595 7.34 -18.79 -15.35
CA ALA A 595 7.94 -20.11 -15.47
C ALA A 595 9.47 -20.01 -15.62
N GLU A 596 9.96 -19.08 -16.44
CA GLU A 596 11.39 -18.85 -16.65
C GLU A 596 12.08 -18.30 -15.39
N VAL A 597 11.54 -17.24 -14.78
CA VAL A 597 12.09 -16.68 -13.53
C VAL A 597 12.05 -17.73 -12.40
N GLY A 598 10.95 -18.50 -12.30
CA GLY A 598 10.78 -19.55 -11.32
C GLY A 598 11.70 -20.77 -11.55
N ARG A 599 11.99 -21.11 -12.81
CA ARG A 599 12.99 -22.14 -13.17
C ARG A 599 14.38 -21.70 -12.75
N PHE A 600 14.80 -20.50 -13.15
CA PHE A 600 16.09 -19.91 -12.77
C PHE A 600 16.29 -19.91 -11.25
N ARG A 601 15.29 -19.44 -10.49
CA ARG A 601 15.39 -19.40 -9.02
C ARG A 601 15.49 -20.78 -8.38
N ARG A 602 14.77 -21.78 -8.88
CA ARG A 602 14.85 -23.17 -8.36
C ARG A 602 16.22 -23.77 -8.62
N GLU A 603 16.76 -23.59 -9.82
CA GLU A 603 18.09 -24.06 -10.20
C GLU A 603 19.18 -23.43 -9.33
N LYS A 604 19.18 -22.09 -9.20
CA LYS A 604 20.15 -21.36 -8.39
C LYS A 604 20.02 -21.65 -6.89
N LYS A 605 18.80 -21.85 -6.38
CA LYS A 605 18.59 -22.31 -5.00
C LYS A 605 19.18 -23.71 -4.77
N ALA A 606 18.95 -24.65 -5.68
CA ALA A 606 19.51 -26.00 -5.58
C ALA A 606 21.05 -26.00 -5.68
N GLU A 607 21.62 -25.12 -6.52
CA GLU A 607 23.06 -24.89 -6.61
C GLU A 607 23.63 -24.33 -5.30
N TYR A 608 22.97 -23.32 -4.73
CA TYR A 608 23.35 -22.75 -3.44
C TYR A 608 23.28 -23.78 -2.30
N GLU A 609 22.21 -24.56 -2.21
CA GLU A 609 22.08 -25.62 -1.20
C GLU A 609 23.17 -26.70 -1.32
N ARG A 610 23.58 -27.04 -2.55
CA ARG A 610 24.73 -27.94 -2.79
C ARG A 610 26.05 -27.30 -2.37
N ALA A 611 26.24 -26.01 -2.63
CA ALA A 611 27.45 -25.29 -2.30
C ALA A 611 27.59 -25.08 -0.78
N VAL A 612 26.51 -24.70 -0.08
CA VAL A 612 26.48 -24.48 1.37
C VAL A 612 26.78 -25.75 2.16
N LYS A 613 26.37 -26.92 1.66
CA LYS A 613 26.73 -28.22 2.26
C LYS A 613 28.24 -28.48 2.25
N ARG A 614 28.98 -27.88 1.31
CA ARG A 614 30.44 -28.01 1.19
C ARG A 614 31.16 -26.92 1.96
N ASP A 615 30.69 -25.67 1.83
CA ASP A 615 31.23 -24.50 2.51
C ASP A 615 30.08 -23.59 2.98
N PRO A 616 29.90 -23.40 4.30
CA PRO A 616 28.88 -22.49 4.85
C PRO A 616 28.96 -21.05 4.35
N GLY A 617 30.12 -20.62 3.85
CA GLY A 617 30.36 -19.30 3.27
C GLY A 617 30.16 -19.18 1.77
N ALA A 618 29.74 -20.25 1.07
CA ALA A 618 29.69 -20.29 -0.37
C ALA A 618 28.78 -19.21 -0.99
N PHE A 619 29.28 -18.58 -2.06
CA PHE A 619 28.54 -17.66 -2.90
C PHE A 619 28.17 -18.34 -4.22
N VAL A 620 26.92 -18.17 -4.66
CA VAL A 620 26.44 -18.62 -5.96
C VAL A 620 25.81 -17.44 -6.66
N GLU A 621 26.38 -17.05 -7.80
CA GLU A 621 25.86 -15.98 -8.62
C GLU A 621 24.44 -16.31 -9.12
N GLY A 622 23.53 -15.34 -9.00
CA GLY A 622 22.11 -15.49 -9.31
C GLY A 622 21.24 -15.93 -8.12
N TYR A 623 21.83 -16.45 -7.04
CA TYR A 623 21.09 -16.77 -5.82
C TYR A 623 21.05 -15.57 -4.86
N TRP A 624 19.94 -14.84 -4.87
CA TRP A 624 19.68 -13.79 -3.90
C TRP A 624 18.84 -14.30 -2.73
N LYS A 625 19.33 -14.09 -1.49
CA LYS A 625 18.70 -14.53 -0.22
C LYS A 625 17.41 -13.79 0.13
N GLY A 626 17.11 -12.68 -0.53
CA GLY A 626 15.87 -11.93 -0.33
C GLY A 626 14.62 -12.68 -0.77
N GLU A 627 13.48 -12.18 -0.32
CA GLU A 627 12.16 -12.73 -0.60
C GLU A 627 11.65 -12.23 -1.96
N ILE A 628 11.19 -13.15 -2.81
CA ILE A 628 10.44 -12.80 -4.02
C ILE A 628 9.01 -13.31 -3.88
N VAL A 629 8.06 -12.38 -3.83
CA VAL A 629 6.63 -12.66 -3.70
C VAL A 629 5.96 -12.43 -5.05
N VAL A 630 5.14 -13.36 -5.50
CA VAL A 630 4.34 -13.22 -6.72
C VAL A 630 2.88 -13.03 -6.33
N ILE A 631 2.29 -11.92 -6.76
CA ILE A 631 0.88 -11.61 -6.57
C ILE A 631 0.19 -11.75 -7.92
N ARG A 632 -0.73 -12.72 -8.03
CA ARG A 632 -1.57 -12.87 -9.22
C ARG A 632 -2.83 -12.01 -9.05
N PRO A 633 -3.31 -11.36 -10.13
CA PRO A 633 -4.60 -10.68 -10.11
C PRO A 633 -5.69 -11.69 -9.81
N ARG A 634 -6.67 -11.26 -9.00
CA ARG A 634 -7.83 -12.07 -8.63
C ARG A 634 -8.86 -12.11 -9.73
#